data_AF-A0AA95HMH6-F1
#
_entry.id   AF-A0AA95HMH6-F1
#
_cell.length_a   1.000
_cell.length_b   1.000
_cell.length_c   1.000
_cell.angle_alpha   90.00
_cell.angle_beta   90.00
_cell.angle_gamma   90.00
#
_symmetry.space_group_name_H-M   'P 1'
#
loop_
_entity.id
_entity.type
_entity.pdbx_description
1 polymer ?
#
loop_
_entity_poly.entity_id
_entity_poly.type
_entity_poly.pdbx_seq_one_letter_code
_entity_poly.pdbx_strand_id
1 'polypeptide(L)'
;MDDLLKLETETFNKLYTDYRLRFIRFAQTYIPDISIAEDIVMDTLAYYWEHRRDIKNDENILSYLLTAIKHKCLNYLRQERFHYEKNNSLSELALWELDFKISALSACDPCELYTNEVQEIVNHTLEKLPSKTRQIFL
;
A
#
# COMPACT_ATOMS: atom_id res chain seq x y z
N MET A 1 30.21 3.31 -12.26
CA MET A 1 29.33 2.14 -12.05
C MET A 1 28.98 2.00 -10.57
N ASP A 2 29.97 2.12 -9.68
CA ASP A 2 29.77 2.06 -8.22
C ASP A 2 28.89 3.20 -7.66
N ASP A 3 29.10 4.44 -8.15
CA ASP A 3 28.31 5.60 -7.70
C ASP A 3 26.81 5.53 -8.08
N LEU A 4 26.49 4.91 -9.21
CA LEU A 4 25.11 4.78 -9.68
C LEU A 4 24.34 3.77 -8.81
N LEU A 5 24.96 2.63 -8.50
CA LEU A 5 24.39 1.63 -7.61
C LEU A 5 24.17 2.18 -6.20
N LYS A 6 25.11 3.01 -5.73
CA LYS A 6 25.00 3.68 -4.43
C LYS A 6 23.81 4.63 -4.38
N LEU A 7 23.61 5.46 -5.41
CA LEU A 7 22.48 6.38 -5.50
C LEU A 7 21.12 5.64 -5.57
N GLU A 8 21.03 4.56 -6.35
CA GLU A 8 19.84 3.70 -6.42
C GLU A 8 19.49 3.12 -5.04
N THR A 9 20.51 2.66 -4.31
CA THR A 9 20.36 2.06 -2.98
C THR A 9 19.89 3.09 -1.95
N GLU A 10 20.50 4.28 -1.95
CA GLU A 10 20.08 5.38 -1.07
C GLU A 10 18.64 5.82 -1.34
N THR A 11 18.25 5.89 -2.62
CA THR A 11 16.89 6.24 -3.04
C THR A 11 15.87 5.21 -2.56
N PHE A 12 16.16 3.92 -2.75
CA PHE A 12 15.29 2.85 -2.26
C PHE A 12 15.21 2.83 -0.73
N ASN A 13 16.33 2.99 -0.02
CA ASN A 13 16.35 3.02 1.45
C ASN A 13 15.49 4.15 2.01
N LYS A 14 15.48 5.30 1.35
CA LYS A 14 14.61 6.42 1.70
C LYS A 14 13.13 6.05 1.49
N LEU A 15 12.79 5.54 0.31
CA LEU A 15 11.42 5.08 0.02
C LEU A 15 10.95 4.01 1.02
N TYR A 16 11.80 3.04 1.33
CA TYR A 16 11.52 1.98 2.30
C TYR A 16 11.29 2.55 3.70
N THR A 17 12.17 3.43 4.18
CA THR A 17 12.07 4.03 5.51
C THR A 17 10.82 4.90 5.64
N ASP A 18 10.53 5.71 4.62
CA ASP A 18 9.45 6.72 4.67
C ASP A 18 8.06 6.09 4.49
N TYR A 19 7.93 5.03 3.68
CA TYR A 19 6.63 4.52 3.24
C TYR A 19 6.28 3.11 3.69
N ARG A 20 7.24 2.27 4.12
CA ARG A 20 6.95 0.88 4.53
C ARG A 20 5.80 0.80 5.53
N LEU A 21 5.86 1.57 6.61
CA LEU A 21 4.83 1.53 7.65
C LEU A 21 3.46 2.01 7.13
N ARG A 22 3.45 2.98 6.21
CA ARG A 22 2.21 3.49 5.59
C ARG A 22 1.57 2.42 4.71
N PHE A 23 2.39 1.71 3.93
CA PHE A 23 1.96 0.59 3.11
C PHE A 23 1.43 -0.59 3.93
N ILE A 24 2.10 -0.94 5.03
CA ILE A 24 1.62 -1.99 5.95
C ILE A 24 0.27 -1.59 6.53
N ARG A 25 0.11 -0.36 7.01
CA ARG A 25 -1.17 0.14 7.56
C ARG A 25 -2.29 0.13 6.52
N PHE A 26 -1.97 0.46 5.27
CA PHE A 26 -2.91 0.34 4.16
C PHE A 26 -3.39 -1.10 3.99
N ALA A 27 -2.47 -2.07 3.91
CA ALA A 27 -2.82 -3.48 3.80
C ALA A 27 -3.62 -3.99 5.02
N GLN A 28 -3.23 -3.59 6.23
CA GLN A 28 -3.89 -3.93 7.50
C GLN A 28 -5.33 -3.41 7.60
N THR A 29 -5.69 -2.38 6.84
CA THR A 29 -7.07 -1.89 6.79
C THR A 29 -8.02 -2.97 6.26
N TYR A 30 -7.52 -3.89 5.44
CA TYR A 30 -8.29 -4.95 4.81
C TYR A 30 -7.92 -6.36 5.31
N ILE A 31 -6.66 -6.57 5.68
CA ILE A 31 -6.12 -7.86 6.14
C ILE A 31 -5.86 -7.79 7.65
N PRO A 32 -6.65 -8.49 8.49
CA PRO A 32 -6.50 -8.43 9.94
C PRO A 32 -5.17 -9.02 10.44
N ASP A 33 -4.63 -10.01 9.74
CA ASP A 33 -3.36 -10.63 10.08
C ASP A 33 -2.20 -9.69 9.71
N ILE A 34 -1.54 -9.17 10.74
CA ILE A 34 -0.41 -8.25 10.62
C ILE A 34 0.75 -8.88 9.84
N SER A 35 1.03 -10.17 10.06
CA SER A 35 2.13 -10.86 9.40
C SER A 35 1.87 -10.94 7.89
N ILE A 36 0.64 -11.29 7.51
CA ILE A 36 0.25 -11.40 6.09
C ILE A 36 0.30 -10.02 5.42
N ALA A 37 -0.19 -8.98 6.11
CA ALA A 37 -0.11 -7.62 5.59
C ALA A 37 1.34 -7.15 5.41
N GLU A 38 2.22 -7.45 6.37
CA GLU A 38 3.65 -7.15 6.29
C GLU A 38 4.32 -7.91 5.15
N ASP A 39 4.10 -9.22 5.03
CA ASP A 39 4.65 -10.06 3.98
C ASP A 39 4.26 -9.54 2.59
N ILE A 40 2.99 -9.19 2.37
CA ILE A 40 2.52 -8.61 1.10
C ILE A 40 3.31 -7.34 0.74
N VAL A 41 3.57 -6.47 1.72
CA VAL A 41 4.29 -5.22 1.50
C VAL A 41 5.77 -5.48 1.25
N MET A 42 6.40 -6.33 2.07
CA MET A 42 7.81 -6.68 1.93
C MET A 42 8.09 -7.35 0.59
N ASP A 43 7.26 -8.32 0.19
CA ASP A 43 7.37 -8.99 -1.11
C ASP A 43 7.23 -8.00 -2.27
N THR A 44 6.35 -7.00 -2.13
CA THR A 44 6.16 -5.99 -3.17
C THR A 44 7.38 -5.06 -3.29
N LEU A 45 7.93 -4.63 -2.16
CA LEU A 45 9.13 -3.79 -2.13
C LEU A 45 10.37 -4.55 -2.61
N ALA A 46 10.50 -5.83 -2.25
CA ALA A 46 11.56 -6.71 -2.75
C ALA A 46 11.45 -6.93 -4.27
N TYR A 47 10.25 -7.24 -4.76
CA TYR A 47 10.00 -7.39 -6.20
C TYR A 47 10.35 -6.11 -6.97
N TYR A 48 9.92 -4.96 -6.47
CA TYR A 48 10.29 -3.67 -7.06
C TYR A 48 11.80 -3.48 -7.09
N TRP A 49 12.50 -3.74 -5.97
CA TRP A 49 13.95 -3.62 -5.91
C TRP A 49 14.63 -4.49 -6.98
N GLU A 50 14.22 -5.74 -7.13
CA GLU A 50 14.79 -6.68 -8.11
C GLU A 50 14.56 -6.24 -9.56
N HIS A 51 13.39 -5.66 -9.87
CA HIS A 51 12.96 -5.35 -11.25
C HIS A 51 12.99 -3.85 -11.58
N ARG A 52 13.54 -3.01 -10.70
CA ARG A 52 13.54 -1.54 -10.82
C ARG A 52 14.10 -0.97 -12.13
N ARG A 53 14.94 -1.74 -12.84
CA ARG A 53 15.53 -1.32 -14.13
C ARG A 53 14.60 -1.56 -15.32
N ASP A 54 13.65 -2.46 -15.17
CA ASP A 54 12.69 -2.85 -16.19
C ASP A 54 11.36 -2.08 -16.07
N ILE A 55 11.07 -1.57 -14.86
CA ILE A 55 9.90 -0.74 -14.58
C ILE A 55 10.13 0.65 -15.19
N LYS A 56 9.32 1.01 -16.19
CA LYS A 56 9.45 2.29 -16.92
C LYS A 56 9.22 3.47 -15.99
N ASN A 57 10.11 4.46 -16.08
CA ASN A 57 10.22 5.65 -15.22
C ASN A 57 9.09 6.70 -15.31
N ASP A 58 7.96 6.41 -15.97
CA ASP A 58 6.95 7.44 -16.26
C ASP A 58 5.81 7.55 -15.23
N GLU A 59 5.76 6.67 -14.22
CA GLU A 59 4.70 6.66 -13.22
C GLU A 59 5.20 6.99 -11.81
N ASN A 60 4.32 7.60 -11.01
CA ASN A 60 4.54 7.83 -9.60
C ASN A 60 4.83 6.49 -8.90
N ILE A 61 6.08 6.26 -8.48
CA ILE A 61 6.55 5.00 -7.87
C ILE A 61 5.68 4.61 -6.66
N LEU A 62 5.21 5.59 -5.88
CA LEU A 62 4.35 5.33 -4.74
C LEU A 62 2.98 4.80 -5.18
N SER A 63 2.42 5.35 -6.26
CA SER A 63 1.19 4.85 -6.87
C SER A 63 1.37 3.44 -7.42
N TYR A 64 2.48 3.17 -8.10
CA TYR A 64 2.82 1.84 -8.60
C TYR A 64 2.87 0.81 -7.47
N LEU A 65 3.62 1.11 -6.40
CA LEU A 65 3.78 0.22 -5.25
C LEU A 65 2.45 0.00 -4.53
N LEU A 66 1.68 1.07 -4.29
CA LEU A 66 0.38 0.97 -3.64
C LEU A 66 -0.62 0.18 -4.49
N THR A 67 -0.56 0.31 -5.82
CA THR A 67 -1.34 -0.48 -6.76
C THR A 67 -0.99 -1.97 -6.70
N ALA A 68 0.31 -2.29 -6.67
CA ALA A 68 0.77 -3.67 -6.52
C ALA A 68 0.32 -4.27 -5.18
N ILE A 69 0.43 -3.52 -4.07
CA ILE A 69 -0.05 -3.94 -2.75
C ILE A 69 -1.57 -4.14 -2.76
N LYS A 70 -2.34 -3.20 -3.32
CA LYS A 70 -3.80 -3.31 -3.51
C LYS A 70 -4.15 -4.61 -4.24
N HIS A 71 -3.48 -4.92 -5.35
CA HIS A 71 -3.75 -6.14 -6.11
C HIS A 71 -3.43 -7.41 -5.32
N LYS A 72 -2.31 -7.44 -4.59
CA LYS A 72 -1.99 -8.58 -3.73
C LYS A 72 -3.03 -8.76 -2.60
N CYS A 73 -3.47 -7.68 -1.98
CA CYS A 73 -4.53 -7.71 -0.97
C CYS A 73 -5.86 -8.20 -1.55
N LEU A 74 -6.25 -7.74 -2.74
CA LEU A 74 -7.46 -8.21 -3.43
C LEU A 74 -7.37 -9.71 -3.75
N ASN A 75 -6.21 -10.18 -4.22
CA ASN A 75 -6.01 -11.60 -4.51
C ASN A 75 -6.13 -12.44 -3.24
N TYR A 76 -5.53 -11.99 -2.14
CA TYR A 76 -5.66 -12.64 -0.84
C TYR A 76 -7.12 -12.74 -0.40
N LEU A 77 -7.86 -11.62 -0.38
CA LEU A 77 -9.27 -11.60 0.05
C LEU A 77 -10.17 -12.47 -0.84
N ARG A 78 -9.96 -12.47 -2.17
CA ARG A 78 -10.70 -13.33 -3.10
C ARG A 78 -10.41 -14.80 -2.85
N GLN A 79 -9.16 -15.16 -2.57
CA GLN A 79 -8.78 -16.52 -2.23
C GLN A 79 -9.39 -16.95 -0.90
N GLU A 80 -9.36 -16.07 0.11
CA GLU A 80 -9.98 -16.30 1.42
C GLU A 80 -11.49 -16.56 1.28
N ARG A 81 -12.19 -15.67 0.55
CA ARG A 81 -13.61 -15.80 0.22
C ARG A 81 -13.92 -17.13 -0.49
N PHE A 82 -13.13 -17.50 -1.51
CA PHE A 82 -13.31 -18.75 -2.25
C PHE A 82 -13.14 -19.99 -1.36
N HIS A 83 -12.12 -20.00 -0.50
CA HIS A 83 -11.89 -21.10 0.44
C HIS A 83 -13.07 -21.27 1.40
N TYR A 84 -13.65 -20.18 1.87
CA TYR A 84 -14.78 -20.22 2.78
C TYR A 84 -16.09 -20.68 2.13
N GLU A 85 -16.38 -20.22 0.91
CA GLU A 85 -17.53 -20.71 0.14
C GLU A 85 -17.44 -22.23 -0.09
N LYS A 86 -16.24 -22.74 -0.42
CA LYS A 86 -16.04 -24.18 -0.66
C LYS A 86 -16.16 -25.02 0.61
N ASN A 87 -15.70 -24.48 1.74
CA ASN A 87 -15.66 -25.21 3.01
C ASN A 87 -16.97 -25.07 3.82
N ASN A 88 -17.93 -24.27 3.36
CA ASN A 88 -19.20 -23.97 4.06
C ASN A 88 -18.98 -23.53 5.53
N SER A 89 -17.86 -22.87 5.79
CA SER A 89 -17.32 -22.70 7.14
C SER A 89 -17.54 -21.31 7.73
N LEU A 90 -18.18 -20.39 7.00
CA LEU A 90 -18.50 -19.03 7.47
C LEU A 90 -20.01 -18.78 7.56
N SER A 91 -20.38 -17.88 8.47
CA SER A 91 -21.70 -17.27 8.49
C SER A 91 -21.86 -16.27 7.34
N GLU A 92 -23.11 -16.01 6.93
CA GLU A 92 -23.45 -15.01 5.90
C GLU A 92 -22.84 -13.63 6.20
N LEU A 93 -22.74 -13.26 7.48
CA LEU A 93 -22.15 -12.00 7.92
C LEU A 93 -20.66 -11.89 7.54
N ALA A 94 -19.89 -12.97 7.69
CA ALA A 94 -18.46 -12.96 7.40
C ALA A 94 -18.19 -12.93 5.89
N LEU A 95 -19.03 -13.59 5.07
CA LEU A 95 -18.98 -13.47 3.62
C LEU A 95 -19.28 -12.04 3.16
N TRP A 96 -20.30 -11.41 3.76
CA TRP A 96 -20.63 -10.02 3.49
C TRP A 96 -19.49 -9.06 3.86
N GLU A 97 -18.81 -9.28 4.99
CA GLU A 97 -17.64 -8.49 5.38
C GLU A 97 -16.50 -8.58 4.35
N LEU A 98 -16.22 -9.79 3.85
CA LEU A 98 -15.22 -9.99 2.79
C LEU A 98 -15.62 -9.28 1.50
N ASP A 99 -16.88 -9.40 1.07
CA ASP A 99 -17.40 -8.73 -0.12
C ASP A 99 -17.34 -7.21 0.00
N PHE A 100 -17.63 -6.67 1.17
CA PHE A 100 -17.48 -5.25 1.46
C PHE A 100 -16.01 -4.81 1.35
N LYS A 101 -15.08 -5.53 1.97
CA LYS A 101 -13.63 -5.24 1.89
C LYS A 101 -13.13 -5.29 0.44
N ILE A 102 -13.51 -6.32 -0.32
CA ILE A 102 -13.15 -6.46 -1.74
C ILE A 102 -13.68 -5.29 -2.55
N SER A 103 -14.94 -4.89 -2.34
CA SER A 103 -15.57 -3.79 -3.07
C SER A 103 -14.91 -2.45 -2.76
N ALA A 104 -14.73 -2.16 -1.46
CA ALA A 104 -14.08 -0.93 -0.99
C ALA A 104 -12.63 -0.82 -1.50
N LEU A 105 -11.86 -1.90 -1.42
CA LEU A 105 -10.49 -1.93 -1.92
C LEU A 105 -10.43 -1.84 -3.45
N SER A 106 -11.35 -2.48 -4.17
CA SER A 106 -11.41 -2.43 -5.63
C SER A 106 -11.66 -1.01 -6.15
N ALA A 107 -12.52 -0.25 -5.47
CA ALA A 107 -12.86 1.13 -5.80
C ALA A 107 -11.76 2.16 -5.46
N CYS A 108 -10.77 1.80 -4.64
CA CYS A 108 -9.66 2.69 -4.28
C CYS A 108 -8.73 2.90 -5.48
N ASP A 109 -8.53 4.13 -5.97
CA ASP A 109 -7.52 4.44 -7.00
C ASP A 109 -6.25 5.03 -6.38
N PRO A 110 -5.12 4.28 -6.35
CA PRO A 110 -3.85 4.79 -5.87
C PRO A 110 -3.33 6.02 -6.62
N CYS A 111 -3.62 6.16 -7.92
CA CYS A 111 -3.16 7.30 -8.69
C CYS A 111 -3.77 8.60 -8.18
N GLU A 112 -5.06 8.60 -7.85
CA GLU A 112 -5.76 9.76 -7.27
C GLU A 112 -5.13 10.19 -5.94
N LEU A 113 -4.76 9.22 -5.08
CA LEU A 113 -4.16 9.48 -3.75
C LEU A 113 -2.81 10.20 -3.82
N TYR A 114 -2.08 10.04 -4.93
CA TYR A 114 -0.78 10.67 -5.11
C TYR A 114 -0.78 11.78 -6.16
N THR A 115 -1.95 12.32 -6.50
CA THR A 115 -2.04 13.56 -7.29
C THR A 115 -1.48 14.75 -6.51
N ASN A 116 -0.93 15.73 -7.23
CA ASN A 116 -0.43 16.97 -6.62
C ASN A 116 -1.54 17.70 -5.85
N GLU A 117 -2.77 17.68 -6.37
CA GLU A 117 -3.94 18.30 -5.73
C GLU A 117 -4.21 17.72 -4.34
N VAL A 118 -4.25 16.39 -4.21
CA VAL A 118 -4.47 15.73 -2.90
C VAL A 118 -3.32 16.04 -1.95
N GLN A 119 -2.07 16.04 -2.44
CA GLN A 119 -0.91 16.39 -1.62
C GLN A 119 -0.92 17.85 -1.15
N GLU A 120 -1.33 18.79 -2.00
CA GLU A 120 -1.47 20.20 -1.66
C GLU A 120 -2.52 20.42 -0.57
N ILE A 121 -3.67 19.76 -0.68
CA ILE A 121 -4.73 19.82 0.35
C ILE A 121 -4.20 19.32 1.70
N VAL A 122 -3.48 18.19 1.71
CA VAL A 122 -2.88 17.63 2.92
C VAL A 122 -1.88 18.63 3.53
N ASN A 123 -0.96 19.15 2.72
CA ASN A 123 0.08 20.07 3.18
C ASN A 123 -0.50 21.38 3.72
N HIS A 124 -1.42 22.00 3.00
CA HIS A 124 -2.10 23.23 3.44
C HIS A 124 -2.91 23.02 4.72
N THR A 125 -3.50 21.83 4.91
CA THR A 125 -4.20 21.50 6.16
C THR A 125 -3.23 21.33 7.31
N LEU A 126 -2.09 20.68 7.10
CA LEU A 126 -1.02 20.55 8.10
C LEU A 126 -0.43 21.91 8.50
N GLU A 127 -0.31 22.84 7.54
CA GLU A 127 0.17 24.22 7.77
C GLU A 127 -0.77 25.04 8.68
N LYS A 128 -2.06 24.72 8.68
CA LYS A 128 -3.05 25.36 9.56
C LYS A 128 -3.03 24.79 10.99
N LEU A 129 -2.38 23.65 11.21
CA LEU A 129 -2.28 23.07 12.55
C LEU A 129 -1.24 23.81 13.41
N PRO A 130 -1.51 23.99 14.72
CA PRO A 130 -0.51 24.46 15.68
C PRO A 130 0.74 23.58 15.66
N SER A 131 1.91 24.19 15.90
CA SER A 131 3.23 23.53 15.78
C SER A 131 3.34 22.20 16.53
N LYS A 132 2.80 22.13 17.77
CA LYS A 132 2.82 20.91 18.57
C LYS A 132 2.00 19.77 17.96
N THR A 133 0.85 20.08 17.38
CA THR A 133 -0.01 19.08 16.73
C THR A 133 0.65 18.60 15.44
N ARG A 134 1.20 19.52 14.63
CA ARG A 134 1.91 19.17 13.38
C ARG A 134 3.06 18.19 13.62
N GLN A 135 3.85 18.37 14.68
CA GLN A 135 4.95 17.46 15.03
C GLN A 135 4.52 16.03 15.40
N ILE A 136 3.28 15.83 15.84
CA ILE A 136 2.77 14.50 16.20
C ILE A 136 2.27 13.74 14.97
N PHE A 137 1.79 14.47 13.95
CA PHE A 137 1.22 13.91 12.73
C PHE A 137 2.25 13.69 11.60
N LEU A 138 3.42 14.33 11.68
CA LEU A 138 4.56 14.14 10.78
C LEU A 138 5.50 13.04 11.30
#